data_AF-A0A0F4KXR9-F1
#
_entry.id   AF-A0A0F4KXR9-F1
#
_cell.length_a   1.000
_cell.length_b   1.000
_cell.length_c   1.000
_cell.angle_alpha   90.00
_cell.angle_beta   90.00
_cell.angle_gamma   90.00
#
_symmetry.space_group_name_H-M   'P 1'
#
loop_
_entity.id
_entity.type
_entity.pdbx_description
1 polymer ?
#
loop_
_entity_poly.entity_id
_entity_poly.type
_entity_poly.pdbx_seq_one_letter_code
_entity_poly.pdbx_strand_id
1 'polypeptide(L)'
;MDVLSYWCAVELFSPQNWRDDQLIALSSSRNDDHRVSVAEQERLPWDGIHADLLIGPVDNERRSYTNLYNDLQSRKIYRLQTDMYARLTKPFSFAEDTENWLRAQAAKSRLDEQTITGLLGETNRLWLEVAEQPGPLPAGTELTDSMVSRLLQVVEKLSAKANRSGSACAVYRKDYDRRFARRPVHQAVKPGESSEQQEGVGRQNRWLRHERFRIAVGLSQRVVTNALLKAAKLVRELSPAEETAQDEVLQELAHRQSKSAGGPSAVASLMEFCVGDDGCLVPRSLMLSQYAKAVSCLFNHEGWPDCPAGWPHIEVFDDTESKLKSEFNRLAGEDSGDEAGRPMYKAGPVGRYEIESLIEHVADRMGLDDRAVSSSPLFARADGSPLIRDYVNCHLEASSESLNGEMMDSFFLEDLEDLYQNGPEIFSEPVRQYLSIGHPRRFNLQKDPEGHLVGDFTEPAGMPFGRWPSASNQFQSTGQQLAINQIRAALEGYGSSSLLGVNGPPGTGKTTLLKDVVAEIIVARARRLAGFSRPQDIFTSRRLARATS
;
A
#
# COMPACT_ATOMS: atom_id res chain seq x y z
N MET A 1 -26.92 -0.41 -13.04
CA MET A 1 -25.95 -1.53 -13.10
C MET A 1 -26.60 -2.69 -12.37
N ASP A 2 -26.61 -3.91 -12.90
CA ASP A 2 -27.05 -5.02 -12.06
C ASP A 2 -26.03 -5.23 -10.93
N VAL A 3 -26.50 -5.70 -9.77
CA VAL A 3 -25.67 -5.88 -8.57
C VAL A 3 -24.45 -6.74 -8.88
N LEU A 4 -24.62 -7.77 -9.70
CA LEU A 4 -23.53 -8.65 -10.13
C LEU A 4 -22.43 -7.91 -10.89
N SER A 5 -22.78 -6.94 -11.74
CA SER A 5 -21.83 -6.12 -12.49
C SER A 5 -21.07 -5.14 -11.58
N TYR A 6 -21.73 -4.57 -10.56
CA TYR A 6 -21.05 -3.78 -9.54
C TYR A 6 -20.02 -4.63 -8.77
N TRP A 7 -20.41 -5.86 -8.47
CA TRP A 7 -19.56 -6.84 -7.81
C TRP A 7 -18.37 -7.31 -8.64
N CYS A 8 -18.58 -7.61 -9.92
CA CYS A 8 -17.47 -7.91 -10.85
C CYS A 8 -16.52 -6.71 -10.96
N ALA A 9 -17.02 -5.47 -10.88
CA ALA A 9 -16.16 -4.31 -10.83
C ALA A 9 -15.31 -4.30 -9.53
N VAL A 10 -15.90 -4.54 -8.36
CA VAL A 10 -15.15 -4.64 -7.09
C VAL A 10 -14.10 -5.77 -7.12
N GLU A 11 -14.43 -6.92 -7.71
CA GLU A 11 -13.50 -8.05 -7.87
C GLU A 11 -12.32 -7.71 -8.79
N LEU A 12 -12.56 -6.98 -9.90
CA LEU A 12 -11.52 -6.52 -10.81
C LEU A 12 -10.49 -5.59 -10.15
N PHE A 13 -10.89 -4.89 -9.09
CA PHE A 13 -10.04 -3.98 -8.31
C PHE A 13 -9.61 -4.57 -6.96
N SER A 14 -9.79 -5.88 -6.76
CA SER A 14 -9.33 -6.55 -5.55
C SER A 14 -7.82 -6.35 -5.35
N PRO A 15 -7.36 -5.92 -4.15
CA PRO A 15 -5.94 -5.78 -3.87
C PRO A 15 -5.28 -7.17 -3.89
N GLN A 16 -4.66 -7.48 -5.02
CA GLN A 16 -3.83 -8.67 -5.21
C GLN A 16 -2.40 -8.33 -4.78
N ASN A 17 -1.64 -9.35 -4.33
CA ASN A 17 -0.16 -9.44 -4.28
C ASN A 17 0.39 -10.01 -2.97
N TRP A 18 -0.10 -11.17 -2.53
CA TRP A 18 0.61 -11.92 -1.48
C TRP A 18 1.86 -12.58 -2.07
N ARG A 19 3.01 -12.37 -1.43
CA ARG A 19 4.26 -13.08 -1.75
C ARG A 19 4.42 -14.29 -0.84
N ASP A 20 4.69 -15.46 -1.44
CA ASP A 20 4.78 -16.74 -0.73
C ASP A 20 5.92 -16.83 0.29
N ASP A 21 7.00 -16.04 0.12
CA ASP A 21 8.18 -16.04 0.99
C ASP A 21 8.02 -15.19 2.27
N GLN A 22 6.88 -14.51 2.41
CA GLN A 22 6.56 -13.57 3.48
C GLN A 22 5.36 -14.03 4.34
N LEU A 23 4.94 -15.29 4.19
CA LEU A 23 3.84 -15.85 4.96
C LEU A 23 4.30 -16.26 6.37
N ILE A 24 3.48 -15.95 7.37
CA ILE A 24 3.62 -16.40 8.75
C ILE A 24 2.41 -17.27 9.05
N ALA A 25 2.61 -18.53 9.45
CA ALA A 25 1.52 -19.37 9.96
C ALA A 25 0.87 -18.72 11.18
N LEU A 26 -0.35 -19.07 11.56
CA LEU A 26 -0.96 -18.66 12.82
C LEU A 26 -1.27 -19.90 13.67
N SER A 27 -1.86 -20.91 13.04
CA SER A 27 -2.24 -22.19 13.64
C SER A 27 -1.21 -23.31 13.37
N SER A 28 -1.29 -24.38 14.16
CA SER A 28 -0.47 -25.59 14.01
C SER A 28 -1.05 -26.63 13.05
N SER A 29 -2.18 -26.36 12.38
CA SER A 29 -2.77 -27.35 11.49
C SER A 29 -2.05 -27.35 10.14
N ARG A 30 -1.33 -28.44 9.83
CA ARG A 30 -0.92 -28.78 8.47
C ARG A 30 -2.15 -28.89 7.57
N ASN A 31 -2.33 -27.93 6.67
CA ASN A 31 -3.22 -28.09 5.53
C ASN A 31 -2.44 -28.73 4.38
N ASP A 32 -2.79 -29.97 4.03
CA ASP A 32 -2.12 -30.79 3.00
C ASP A 32 -2.23 -30.22 1.56
N ASP A 33 -3.11 -29.22 1.34
CA ASP A 33 -3.40 -28.66 0.01
C ASP A 33 -2.56 -27.43 -0.38
N HIS A 34 -1.70 -26.92 0.50
CA HIS A 34 -0.87 -25.74 0.22
C HIS A 34 0.62 -26.02 0.41
N ARG A 35 1.43 -25.59 -0.57
CA ARG A 35 2.90 -25.77 -0.66
C ARG A 35 3.71 -25.11 0.47
N VAL A 36 3.08 -24.71 1.55
CA VAL A 36 3.65 -23.89 2.61
C VAL A 36 4.09 -24.80 3.75
N SER A 37 5.33 -25.30 3.66
CA SER A 37 6.02 -25.96 4.78
C SER A 37 6.45 -24.90 5.80
N VAL A 38 5.50 -24.23 6.47
CA VAL A 38 5.83 -23.33 7.58
C VAL A 38 5.90 -24.17 8.85
N ALA A 39 7.10 -24.27 9.42
CA ALA A 39 7.31 -25.02 10.65
C ALA A 39 6.66 -24.29 11.84
N GLU A 40 5.83 -25.01 12.59
CA GLU A 40 5.15 -24.57 13.83
C GLU A 40 6.05 -23.90 14.88
N GLN A 41 7.37 -24.06 14.77
CA GLN A 41 8.37 -23.53 15.70
C GLN A 41 8.98 -22.19 15.26
N GLU A 42 8.50 -21.61 14.17
CA GLU A 42 9.06 -20.35 13.69
C GLU A 42 8.70 -19.20 14.63
N ARG A 43 9.69 -18.40 15.02
CA ARG A 43 9.49 -17.20 15.82
C ARG A 43 8.79 -16.12 15.00
N LEU A 44 7.99 -15.26 15.63
CA LEU A 44 7.44 -14.10 14.96
C LEU A 44 8.58 -13.16 14.52
N PRO A 45 8.40 -12.36 13.46
CA PRO A 45 9.46 -11.52 12.91
C PRO A 45 10.08 -10.58 13.95
N TRP A 46 9.29 -10.14 14.93
CA TRP A 46 9.70 -9.25 16.01
C TRP A 46 10.32 -9.94 17.23
N ASP A 47 10.13 -11.26 17.41
CA ASP A 47 10.65 -11.99 18.58
C ASP A 47 12.19 -12.16 18.57
N GLY A 48 12.82 -12.01 17.40
CA GLY A 48 14.24 -12.26 17.19
C GLY A 48 15.06 -11.01 16.86
N ILE A 49 14.46 -9.82 17.02
CA ILE A 49 15.08 -8.59 16.57
C ILE A 49 16.06 -8.04 17.60
N HIS A 50 17.29 -7.82 17.14
CA HIS A 50 18.32 -7.19 17.94
C HIS A 50 18.77 -5.89 17.28
N ALA A 51 18.92 -4.87 18.10
CA ALA A 51 19.59 -3.63 17.74
C ALA A 51 20.88 -3.47 18.55
N ASP A 52 21.93 -3.01 17.89
CA ASP A 52 23.23 -2.76 18.49
C ASP A 52 23.52 -1.26 18.35
N LEU A 53 23.53 -0.53 19.46
CA LEU A 53 23.81 0.90 19.53
C LEU A 53 25.27 1.12 19.92
N LEU A 54 26.00 1.83 19.07
CA LEU A 54 27.37 2.26 19.32
C LEU A 54 27.40 3.77 19.50
N ILE A 55 28.00 4.27 20.58
CA ILE A 55 28.16 5.71 20.82
C ILE A 55 29.65 6.03 20.87
N GLY A 56 30.10 7.07 20.19
CA GLY A 56 31.52 7.42 20.19
C GLY A 56 31.94 8.55 19.26
N PRO A 57 33.19 9.04 19.39
CA PRO A 57 33.74 10.04 18.48
C PRO A 57 34.10 9.42 17.11
N VAL A 58 33.72 10.12 16.04
CA VAL A 58 34.06 9.76 14.64
C VAL A 58 34.82 10.90 13.97
N ASP A 59 35.79 10.55 13.13
CA ASP A 59 36.66 11.54 12.47
C ASP A 59 35.93 12.29 11.34
N ASN A 60 34.95 11.64 10.70
CA ASN A 60 34.19 12.20 9.60
C ASN A 60 32.73 11.71 9.64
N GLU A 61 31.83 12.58 10.08
CA GLU A 61 30.39 12.31 10.20
C GLU A 61 29.62 12.23 8.88
N ARG A 62 30.26 12.55 7.75
CA ARG A 62 29.65 12.49 6.41
C ARG A 62 29.79 11.11 5.76
N ARG A 63 30.43 10.15 6.44
CA ARG A 63 30.53 8.76 5.98
C ARG A 63 29.15 8.09 5.99
N SER A 64 29.01 7.03 5.19
CA SER A 64 27.80 6.20 5.21
C SER A 64 27.58 5.57 6.59
N TYR A 65 26.32 5.30 6.95
CA TYR A 65 25.97 4.74 8.26
C TYR A 65 26.70 3.42 8.56
N THR A 66 26.87 2.55 7.56
CA THR A 66 27.63 1.29 7.69
C THR A 66 29.11 1.55 8.00
N ASN A 67 29.73 2.56 7.36
CA ASN A 67 31.13 2.90 7.63
C ASN A 67 31.29 3.50 9.03
N LEU A 68 30.36 4.36 9.46
CA LEU A 68 30.35 4.91 10.81
C LEU A 68 30.21 3.80 11.86
N TYR A 69 29.32 2.82 11.63
CA TYR A 69 29.16 1.66 12.51
C TYR A 69 30.46 0.85 12.61
N ASN A 70 31.09 0.52 11.48
CA ASN A 70 32.34 -0.23 11.44
C ASN A 70 33.49 0.53 12.11
N ASP A 71 33.58 1.85 11.89
CA ASP A 71 34.57 2.72 12.53
C ASP A 71 34.41 2.67 14.07
N LEU A 72 33.18 2.83 14.58
CA LEU A 72 32.89 2.77 16.00
C LEU A 72 33.17 1.39 16.60
N GLN A 73 32.79 0.32 15.89
CA GLN A 73 33.03 -1.07 16.33
C GLN A 73 34.52 -1.38 16.48
N SER A 74 35.35 -0.92 15.53
CA SER A 74 36.81 -1.16 15.55
C SER A 74 37.54 -0.40 16.67
N ARG A 75 36.97 0.72 17.15
CA ARG A 75 37.60 1.64 18.11
C ARG A 75 37.33 1.29 19.58
N LYS A 76 36.58 0.21 19.87
CA LYS A 76 36.16 -0.24 21.21
C LYS A 76 35.52 0.90 22.03
N ILE A 77 34.48 1.51 21.49
CA ILE A 77 33.73 2.59 22.15
C ILE A 77 32.44 2.01 22.76
N TYR A 78 31.65 2.81 23.49
CA TYR A 78 30.42 2.40 24.18
C TYR A 78 29.53 1.57 23.25
N ARG A 79 29.30 0.31 23.64
CA ARG A 79 28.47 -0.62 22.88
C ARG A 79 27.33 -1.10 23.74
N LEU A 80 26.13 -0.98 23.19
CA LEU A 80 24.91 -1.30 23.88
C LEU A 80 24.06 -2.19 22.99
N GLN A 81 23.96 -3.46 23.38
CA GLN A 81 23.13 -4.43 22.67
C GLN A 81 21.73 -4.47 23.30
N THR A 82 20.70 -4.23 22.49
CA THR A 82 19.30 -4.21 22.92
C THR A 82 18.48 -5.26 22.21
N ASP A 83 17.68 -5.98 22.98
CA ASP A 83 16.49 -6.65 22.45
C ASP A 83 15.40 -5.59 22.26
N MET A 84 14.67 -5.61 21.14
CA MET A 84 13.61 -4.64 20.88
C MET A 84 12.42 -4.82 21.82
N TYR A 85 12.14 -6.05 22.21
CA TYR A 85 11.09 -6.43 23.14
C TYR A 85 11.55 -6.28 24.60
N ALA A 86 12.76 -6.74 24.93
CA ALA A 86 13.25 -6.82 26.31
C ALA A 86 14.21 -5.67 26.74
N ARG A 87 14.36 -4.61 25.94
CA ARG A 87 15.27 -3.44 26.11
C ARG A 87 16.48 -3.70 27.02
N LEU A 88 17.62 -3.96 26.38
CA LEU A 88 18.89 -4.42 26.95
C LEU A 88 18.86 -5.89 27.38
N THR A 89 19.63 -6.70 26.65
CA THR A 89 19.90 -8.09 27.02
C THR A 89 20.94 -8.20 28.14
N LYS A 90 21.62 -7.09 28.46
CA LYS A 90 22.69 -7.02 29.44
C LYS A 90 22.62 -5.70 30.22
N PRO A 91 23.01 -5.69 31.51
CA PRO A 91 23.17 -4.45 32.24
C PRO A 91 24.13 -3.50 31.53
N PHE A 92 23.86 -2.19 31.58
CA PHE A 92 24.67 -1.17 30.91
C PHE A 92 25.15 -0.12 31.91
N SER A 93 26.46 0.07 32.01
CA SER A 93 27.07 1.12 32.82
C SER A 93 27.89 2.04 31.93
N PHE A 94 27.34 3.23 31.65
CA PHE A 94 28.07 4.22 30.87
C PHE A 94 29.39 4.61 31.53
N ALA A 95 29.42 4.72 32.86
CA ALA A 95 30.62 5.07 33.61
C ALA A 95 31.72 4.00 33.54
N GLU A 96 31.35 2.72 33.69
CA GLU A 96 32.31 1.60 33.61
C GLU A 96 32.86 1.44 32.19
N ASP A 97 31.99 1.56 31.18
CA ASP A 97 32.42 1.57 29.78
C ASP A 97 33.31 2.77 29.47
N THR A 98 33.07 3.92 30.12
CA THR A 98 33.87 5.14 29.97
C THR A 98 35.26 4.91 30.54
N GLU A 99 35.33 4.31 31.71
CA GLU A 99 36.59 3.95 32.36
C GLU A 99 37.41 2.99 31.51
N ASN A 100 36.78 1.92 31.05
CA ASN A 100 37.42 0.93 30.19
C ASN A 100 37.96 1.57 28.91
N TRP A 101 37.19 2.47 28.29
CA TRP A 101 37.60 3.22 27.12
C TRP A 101 38.77 4.18 27.42
N LEU A 102 38.66 5.02 28.46
CA LEU A 102 39.72 5.97 28.87
C LEU A 102 41.03 5.24 29.20
N ARG A 103 40.97 4.13 29.94
CA ARG A 103 42.14 3.31 30.27
C ARG A 103 42.78 2.69 29.02
N ALA A 104 41.97 2.21 28.07
CA ALA A 104 42.49 1.74 26.78
C ALA A 104 43.13 2.87 25.94
N GLN A 105 42.66 4.12 26.08
CA GLN A 105 43.27 5.29 25.44
C GLN A 105 44.54 5.78 26.15
N ALA A 106 44.62 5.67 27.48
CA ALA A 106 45.81 6.04 28.24
C ALA A 106 47.05 5.28 27.76
N ALA A 107 46.87 3.99 27.42
CA ALA A 107 47.90 3.15 26.82
C ALA A 107 48.40 3.64 25.45
N LYS A 108 47.61 4.46 24.73
CA LYS A 108 47.92 4.97 23.38
C LYS A 108 48.30 6.46 23.34
N SER A 109 47.81 7.26 24.28
CA SER A 109 47.76 8.74 24.14
C SER A 109 48.37 9.51 25.32
N ARG A 110 49.02 8.83 26.29
CA ARG A 110 49.66 9.46 27.49
C ARG A 110 48.70 10.32 28.33
N LEU A 111 47.48 9.86 28.57
CA LEU A 111 46.62 10.42 29.61
C LEU A 111 47.19 10.04 30.99
N ASP A 112 47.30 10.99 31.91
CA ASP A 112 47.72 10.74 33.29
C ASP A 112 46.54 10.35 34.20
N GLU A 113 46.83 9.66 35.30
CA GLU A 113 45.79 9.08 36.18
C GLU A 113 44.91 10.16 36.85
N GLN A 114 45.45 11.36 37.09
CA GLN A 114 44.68 12.49 37.61
C GLN A 114 43.61 12.97 36.62
N THR A 115 43.95 13.09 35.34
CA THR A 115 42.98 13.47 34.29
C THR A 115 41.90 12.39 34.15
N ILE A 116 42.28 11.11 34.16
CA ILE A 116 41.32 10.00 34.07
C ILE A 116 40.33 10.05 35.25
N THR A 117 40.83 10.21 36.48
CA THR A 117 40.01 10.26 37.69
C THR A 117 39.04 11.45 37.65
N GLY A 118 39.50 12.63 37.20
CA GLY A 118 38.66 13.82 37.05
C GLY A 118 37.54 13.64 36.02
N LEU A 119 37.85 13.04 34.86
CA LEU A 119 36.86 12.76 33.81
C LEU A 119 35.82 11.71 34.25
N LEU A 120 36.24 10.71 35.02
CA LEU A 120 35.34 9.70 35.58
C LEU A 120 34.38 10.28 36.62
N GLY A 121 34.85 11.19 37.48
CA GLY A 121 33.99 11.90 38.43
C GLY A 121 32.91 12.72 37.74
N GLU A 122 33.27 13.46 36.68
CA GLU A 122 32.30 14.23 35.89
C GLU A 122 31.32 13.33 35.14
N THR A 123 31.81 12.23 34.56
CA THR A 123 30.96 11.25 33.85
C THR A 123 29.98 10.57 34.77
N ASN A 124 30.40 10.15 35.96
CA ASN A 124 29.53 9.56 36.97
C ASN A 124 28.42 10.53 37.40
N ARG A 125 28.74 11.81 37.58
CA ARG A 125 27.74 12.83 37.90
C ARG A 125 26.71 12.99 36.77
N LEU A 126 27.18 13.10 35.53
CA LEU A 126 26.30 13.21 34.35
C LEU A 126 25.49 11.94 34.11
N TRP A 127 26.03 10.77 34.43
CA TRP A 127 25.32 9.49 34.38
C TRP A 127 24.22 9.41 35.44
N LEU A 128 24.50 9.83 36.68
CA LEU A 128 23.52 9.91 37.76
C LEU A 128 22.35 10.85 37.41
N GLU A 129 22.62 11.98 36.76
CA GLU A 129 21.58 12.91 36.26
C GLU A 129 20.67 12.26 35.20
N VAL A 130 21.12 11.21 34.52
CA VAL A 130 20.39 10.55 33.41
C VAL A 130 19.71 9.26 33.85
N ALA A 131 20.42 8.44 34.61
CA ALA A 131 19.99 7.11 35.02
C ALA A 131 19.13 7.15 36.30
N GLU A 132 19.13 8.27 37.03
CA GLU A 132 18.47 8.45 38.34
C GLU A 132 18.86 7.40 39.41
N GLN A 133 19.85 6.56 39.13
CA GLN A 133 20.33 5.49 40.00
C GLN A 133 21.86 5.36 39.91
N PRO A 134 22.53 4.97 41.01
CA PRO A 134 23.95 4.65 41.00
C PRO A 134 24.20 3.28 40.36
N GLY A 135 25.22 3.17 39.50
CA GLY A 135 25.67 1.90 38.91
C GLY A 135 25.07 1.57 37.53
N PRO A 136 25.16 0.30 37.09
CA PRO A 136 24.63 -0.13 35.80
C PRO A 136 23.09 -0.06 35.77
N LEU A 137 22.53 0.31 34.63
CA LEU A 137 21.12 0.12 34.34
C LEU A 137 20.80 -1.38 34.35
N PRO A 138 19.74 -1.82 35.04
CA PRO A 138 19.24 -3.18 34.92
C PRO A 138 18.92 -3.55 33.47
N ALA A 139 19.10 -4.82 33.12
CA ALA A 139 18.53 -5.38 31.89
C ALA A 139 17.01 -5.13 31.89
N GLY A 140 16.44 -4.69 30.76
CA GLY A 140 15.05 -4.22 30.68
C GLY A 140 14.87 -2.70 30.68
N THR A 141 15.90 -1.91 30.99
CA THR A 141 15.75 -0.45 31.10
C THR A 141 15.47 0.20 29.74
N GLU A 142 14.37 0.95 29.66
CA GLU A 142 14.00 1.75 28.49
C GLU A 142 14.93 2.95 28.32
N LEU A 143 15.72 2.95 27.24
CA LEU A 143 16.54 4.10 26.85
C LEU A 143 15.68 5.14 26.11
N THR A 144 15.65 6.37 26.62
CA THR A 144 14.90 7.48 26.01
C THR A 144 15.79 8.34 25.09
N ASP A 145 15.17 9.13 24.20
CA ASP A 145 15.86 10.13 23.35
C ASP A 145 16.69 11.12 24.16
N SER A 146 16.17 11.51 25.32
CA SER A 146 16.87 12.39 26.26
C SER A 146 18.14 11.72 26.80
N MET A 147 18.05 10.44 27.21
CA MET A 147 19.20 9.68 27.68
C MET A 147 20.29 9.59 26.60
N VAL A 148 19.94 9.19 25.38
CA VAL A 148 20.90 9.07 24.29
C VAL A 148 21.50 10.42 23.88
N SER A 149 20.71 11.49 23.86
CA SER A 149 21.19 12.85 23.60
C SER A 149 22.18 13.31 24.66
N ARG A 150 21.92 13.02 25.93
CA ARG A 150 22.82 13.35 27.02
C ARG A 150 24.11 12.53 26.96
N LEU A 151 24.02 11.24 26.63
CA LEU A 151 25.20 10.39 26.40
C LEU A 151 26.09 10.95 25.28
N LEU A 152 25.49 11.42 24.17
CA LEU A 152 26.22 12.06 23.07
C LEU A 152 26.98 13.32 23.53
N GLN A 153 26.32 14.20 24.29
CA GLN A 153 26.96 15.40 24.85
C GLN A 153 28.14 15.05 25.79
N VAL A 154 28.00 13.98 26.58
CA VAL A 154 29.09 13.53 27.47
C VAL A 154 30.27 13.03 26.64
N VAL A 155 30.01 12.19 25.62
CA VAL A 155 31.05 11.68 24.72
C VAL A 155 31.79 12.80 23.99
N GLU A 156 31.08 13.83 23.55
CA GLU A 156 31.66 15.01 22.89
C GLU A 156 32.63 15.75 23.83
N LYS A 157 32.19 16.06 25.05
CA LYS A 157 33.01 16.73 26.07
C LYS A 157 34.24 15.90 26.46
N LEU A 158 34.06 14.59 26.66
CA LEU A 158 35.15 13.68 26.99
C LEU A 158 36.17 13.58 25.86
N SER A 159 35.71 13.52 24.61
CA SER A 159 36.59 13.45 23.43
C SER A 159 37.43 14.72 23.28
N ALA A 160 36.82 15.89 23.50
CA ALA A 160 37.52 17.17 23.49
C ALA A 160 38.62 17.23 24.58
N LYS A 161 38.30 16.81 25.81
CA LYS A 161 39.27 16.77 26.93
C LYS A 161 40.37 15.72 26.75
N ALA A 162 40.07 14.60 26.07
CA ALA A 162 41.04 13.56 25.72
C ALA A 162 41.87 13.90 24.46
N ASN A 163 41.78 15.12 23.94
CA ASN A 163 42.50 15.61 22.77
C ASN A 163 42.26 14.77 21.50
N ARG A 164 41.06 14.20 21.37
CA ARG A 164 40.60 13.49 20.18
C ARG A 164 39.79 14.46 19.32
N SER A 165 40.25 14.71 18.11
CA SER A 165 39.43 15.38 17.09
C SER A 165 38.36 14.42 16.58
N GLY A 166 37.13 14.91 16.47
CA GLY A 166 35.99 14.14 16.00
C GLY A 166 34.71 14.64 16.63
N SER A 167 33.58 14.34 16.00
CA SER A 167 32.28 14.70 16.53
C SER A 167 31.58 13.45 17.09
N ALA A 168 30.79 13.64 18.14
CA ALA A 168 30.11 12.55 18.82
C ALA A 168 28.95 12.04 17.95
N CYS A 169 28.92 10.73 17.72
CA CYS A 169 27.88 10.10 16.94
C CYS A 169 27.37 8.84 17.65
N ALA A 170 26.07 8.60 17.55
CA ALA A 170 25.44 7.36 17.97
C ALA A 170 24.97 6.67 16.70
N VAL A 171 25.38 5.43 16.47
CA VAL A 171 24.99 4.64 15.30
C VAL A 171 24.40 3.36 15.81
N TYR A 172 23.20 3.02 15.33
CA TYR A 172 22.64 1.71 15.58
C TYR A 172 22.60 0.87 14.31
N ARG A 173 22.76 -0.43 14.52
CA ARG A 173 22.55 -1.47 13.51
C ARG A 173 21.43 -2.38 13.99
N LYS A 174 20.49 -2.66 13.12
CA LYS A 174 19.38 -3.55 13.39
C LYS A 174 19.36 -4.72 12.43
N ASP A 175 19.40 -5.92 13.00
CA ASP A 175 19.41 -7.17 12.26
C ASP A 175 18.00 -7.76 12.21
N TYR A 176 17.51 -8.00 10.99
CA TYR A 176 16.25 -8.68 10.73
C TYR A 176 16.50 -10.07 10.15
N ASP A 177 15.47 -10.91 10.21
CA ASP A 177 15.41 -12.11 9.38
C ASP A 177 15.60 -11.73 7.90
N ARG A 178 16.41 -12.52 7.19
CA ARG A 178 16.74 -12.33 5.79
C ARG A 178 15.53 -12.42 4.86
N ARG A 179 14.43 -13.03 5.31
CA ARG A 179 13.12 -13.01 4.62
C ARG A 179 12.58 -11.60 4.45
N PHE A 180 12.78 -10.72 5.44
CA PHE A 180 12.23 -9.36 5.43
C PHE A 180 13.26 -8.31 5.03
N ALA A 181 14.54 -8.47 5.43
CA ALA A 181 15.61 -7.57 5.00
C ALA A 181 16.89 -8.34 4.65
N ARG A 182 17.35 -8.21 3.40
CA ARG A 182 18.61 -8.83 2.92
C ARG A 182 19.86 -8.29 3.62
N ARG A 183 19.80 -7.08 4.16
CA ARG A 183 20.91 -6.40 4.84
C ARG A 183 20.40 -5.75 6.12
N PRO A 184 21.27 -5.63 7.14
CA PRO A 184 20.92 -4.91 8.36
C PRO A 184 20.64 -3.44 8.07
N VAL A 185 19.66 -2.88 8.78
CA VAL A 185 19.38 -1.45 8.72
C VAL A 185 20.35 -0.72 9.63
N HIS A 186 20.97 0.34 9.10
CA HIS A 186 21.88 1.19 9.84
C HIS A 186 21.36 2.60 9.85
N GLN A 187 21.41 3.26 11.00
CA GLN A 187 21.06 4.66 11.10
C GLN A 187 21.92 5.32 12.19
N ALA A 188 22.17 6.62 12.01
CA ALA A 188 22.88 7.42 12.98
C ALA A 188 22.00 8.53 13.55
N VAL A 189 22.20 8.79 14.83
CA VAL A 189 21.67 9.93 15.58
C VAL A 189 22.83 10.88 15.82
N LYS A 190 22.59 12.15 15.55
CA LYS A 190 23.59 13.22 15.67
C LYS A 190 23.17 14.18 16.79
N PRO A 191 24.13 14.78 17.50
CA PRO A 191 23.83 15.87 18.41
C PRO A 191 23.14 16.98 17.59
N GLY A 192 21.91 17.34 17.96
CA GLY A 192 21.19 18.44 17.33
C GLY A 192 21.85 19.77 17.68
N GLU A 193 21.92 20.70 16.73
CA GLU A 193 22.25 22.10 17.03
C GLU A 193 21.15 22.68 17.93
N SER A 194 21.49 22.96 19.19
CA SER A 194 20.74 23.78 20.16
C SER A 194 19.24 23.48 20.33
N SER A 195 18.93 22.70 21.36
CA SER A 195 17.59 22.34 21.84
C SER A 195 16.83 23.47 22.57
N GLU A 196 16.90 24.72 22.09
CA GLU A 196 16.11 25.84 22.68
C GLU A 196 15.13 26.51 21.70
N GLN A 197 15.09 26.13 20.42
CA GLN A 197 14.17 26.74 19.43
C GLN A 197 13.29 25.76 18.63
N GLN A 198 13.20 24.49 19.04
CA GLN A 198 12.43 23.45 18.32
C GLN A 198 11.28 22.83 19.12
N GLU A 199 10.63 23.59 20.01
CA GLU A 199 9.35 23.17 20.62
C GLU A 199 8.12 23.41 19.71
N GLY A 200 8.31 23.96 18.51
CA GLY A 200 7.26 24.02 17.49
C GLY A 200 7.59 23.07 16.33
N VAL A 201 6.74 22.07 16.09
CA VAL A 201 6.76 21.10 14.97
C VAL A 201 7.62 19.84 15.19
N GLY A 202 7.10 18.90 16.00
CA GLY A 202 6.93 17.47 15.68
C GLY A 202 8.06 16.58 15.15
N ARG A 203 9.28 17.06 14.93
CA ARG A 203 10.44 16.26 14.49
C ARG A 203 11.44 16.10 15.62
N GLN A 204 11.04 15.37 16.66
CA GLN A 204 12.04 14.76 17.56
C GLN A 204 12.75 13.64 16.80
N ASN A 205 14.07 13.73 16.64
CA ASN A 205 14.88 12.65 16.08
C ASN A 205 14.93 11.51 17.10
N ARG A 206 13.96 10.59 17.01
CA ARG A 206 13.97 9.37 17.83
C ARG A 206 15.25 8.57 17.59
N TRP A 207 15.96 8.22 18.67
CA TRP A 207 17.23 7.51 18.57
C TRP A 207 17.05 6.08 18.07
N LEU A 208 15.91 5.48 18.40
CA LEU A 208 15.44 4.21 17.89
C LEU A 208 14.27 4.50 16.93
N ARG A 209 14.53 4.48 15.63
CA ARG A 209 13.41 4.47 14.67
C ARG A 209 12.84 3.07 14.64
N HIS A 210 11.60 2.97 15.10
CA HIS A 210 10.84 1.76 15.02
C HIS A 210 10.37 1.55 13.57
N GLU A 211 10.80 0.44 12.98
CA GLU A 211 10.22 -0.07 11.75
C GLU A 211 8.99 -0.90 12.10
N ARG A 212 8.13 -1.10 11.11
CA ARG A 212 6.83 -1.73 11.31
C ARG A 212 6.72 -2.93 10.39
N PHE A 213 6.16 -4.00 10.91
CA PHE A 213 5.72 -5.14 10.15
C PHE A 213 4.27 -4.93 9.80
N ARG A 214 3.97 -4.76 8.52
CA ARG A 214 2.58 -4.79 8.04
C ARG A 214 2.14 -6.24 7.95
N ILE A 215 1.04 -6.54 8.60
CA ILE A 215 0.36 -7.83 8.58
C ILE A 215 -0.87 -7.68 7.72
N ALA A 216 -0.99 -8.52 6.68
CA ALA A 216 -2.17 -8.62 5.84
C ALA A 216 -2.87 -9.96 6.06
N VAL A 217 -4.20 -9.90 6.23
CA VAL A 217 -5.07 -11.05 6.47
C VAL A 217 -5.85 -11.37 5.21
N GLY A 218 -6.02 -12.65 4.87
CA GLY A 218 -6.34 -13.05 3.50
C GLY A 218 -7.79 -13.49 3.31
N LEU A 219 -8.32 -13.22 2.12
CA LEU A 219 -9.55 -13.79 1.58
C LEU A 219 -9.23 -14.61 0.33
N SER A 220 -9.77 -15.84 0.29
CA SER A 220 -9.64 -16.74 -0.85
C SER A 220 -10.50 -16.24 -2.01
N GLN A 221 -9.87 -15.66 -3.04
CA GLN A 221 -10.62 -15.20 -4.22
C GLN A 221 -11.31 -16.37 -4.90
N ARG A 222 -10.73 -17.58 -4.91
CA ARG A 222 -11.39 -18.78 -5.46
C ARG A 222 -12.77 -19.01 -4.84
N VAL A 223 -12.89 -18.91 -3.51
CA VAL A 223 -14.16 -19.11 -2.81
C VAL A 223 -15.14 -17.98 -3.14
N VAL A 224 -14.65 -16.74 -3.19
CA VAL A 224 -15.49 -15.57 -3.53
C VAL A 224 -15.98 -15.63 -4.98
N THR A 225 -15.11 -15.92 -5.95
CA THR A 225 -15.48 -16.08 -7.36
C THR A 225 -16.53 -17.20 -7.51
N ASN A 226 -16.36 -18.34 -6.83
CA ASN A 226 -17.36 -19.41 -6.84
C ASN A 226 -18.71 -18.95 -6.27
N ALA A 227 -18.71 -18.15 -5.21
CA ALA A 227 -19.93 -17.57 -4.65
C ALA A 227 -20.61 -16.58 -5.61
N LEU A 228 -19.83 -15.74 -6.31
CA LEU A 228 -20.35 -14.83 -7.34
C LEU A 228 -21.00 -15.57 -8.51
N LEU A 229 -20.40 -16.69 -8.93
CA LEU A 229 -20.98 -17.53 -9.99
C LEU A 229 -22.29 -18.20 -9.56
N LYS A 230 -22.40 -18.63 -8.30
CA LYS A 230 -23.66 -19.13 -7.75
C LYS A 230 -24.71 -18.02 -7.68
N ALA A 231 -24.32 -16.83 -7.21
CA ALA A 231 -25.20 -15.66 -7.16
C ALA A 231 -25.74 -15.30 -8.54
N ALA A 232 -24.90 -15.30 -9.57
CA ALA A 232 -25.30 -15.05 -10.96
C ALA A 232 -26.39 -16.01 -11.44
N LYS A 233 -26.27 -17.30 -11.11
CA LYS A 233 -27.27 -18.33 -11.46
C LYS A 233 -28.57 -18.18 -10.68
N LEU A 234 -28.53 -17.64 -9.47
CA LEU A 234 -29.71 -17.43 -8.62
C LEU A 234 -30.53 -16.22 -9.09
N VAL A 235 -29.89 -15.13 -9.53
CA VAL A 235 -30.59 -13.88 -9.93
C VAL A 235 -31.25 -13.99 -11.30
N ARG A 236 -30.71 -14.81 -12.19
CA ARG A 236 -31.21 -14.94 -13.56
C ARG A 236 -31.12 -16.38 -14.04
N GLU A 237 -32.25 -16.93 -14.48
CA GLU A 237 -32.23 -18.15 -15.31
C GLU A 237 -31.55 -17.81 -16.65
N LEU A 238 -30.39 -18.40 -16.88
CA LEU A 238 -29.66 -18.25 -18.13
C LEU A 238 -30.33 -19.10 -19.21
N SER A 239 -30.41 -18.59 -20.43
CA SER A 239 -30.79 -19.46 -21.55
C SER A 239 -29.70 -20.52 -21.80
N PRO A 240 -30.02 -21.69 -22.38
CA PRO A 240 -29.02 -22.74 -22.64
C PRO A 240 -27.81 -22.25 -23.47
N ALA A 241 -28.02 -21.26 -24.34
CA ALA A 241 -26.95 -20.65 -25.13
C ALA A 241 -26.04 -19.73 -24.28
N GLU A 242 -26.63 -19.01 -23.32
CA GLU A 242 -25.88 -18.17 -22.38
C GLU A 242 -25.15 -19.01 -21.33
N GLU A 243 -25.74 -20.11 -20.86
CA GLU A 243 -25.05 -21.09 -20.01
C GLU A 243 -23.82 -21.65 -20.72
N THR A 244 -23.99 -22.10 -21.98
CA THR A 244 -22.86 -22.63 -22.77
C THR A 244 -21.77 -21.59 -22.99
N ALA A 245 -22.14 -20.34 -23.33
CA ALA A 245 -21.18 -19.27 -23.52
C ALA A 245 -20.48 -18.85 -22.22
N GLN A 246 -21.21 -18.84 -21.09
CA GLN A 246 -20.65 -18.55 -19.79
C GLN A 246 -19.72 -19.66 -19.33
N ASP A 247 -20.09 -20.93 -19.52
CA ASP A 247 -19.23 -22.08 -19.22
C ASP A 247 -17.98 -22.10 -20.10
N GLU A 248 -18.07 -21.73 -21.38
CA GLU A 248 -16.90 -21.56 -22.25
C GLU A 248 -15.99 -20.42 -21.77
N VAL A 249 -16.54 -19.26 -21.41
CA VAL A 249 -15.78 -18.13 -20.86
C VAL A 249 -15.16 -18.50 -19.52
N LEU A 250 -15.88 -19.21 -18.65
CA LEU A 250 -15.38 -19.69 -17.36
C LEU A 250 -14.29 -20.73 -17.53
N GLN A 251 -14.43 -21.65 -18.49
CA GLN A 251 -13.38 -22.59 -18.83
C GLN A 251 -12.16 -21.87 -19.41
N GLU A 252 -12.35 -20.82 -20.21
CA GLU A 252 -11.25 -20.02 -20.73
C GLU A 252 -10.57 -19.21 -19.61
N LEU A 253 -11.33 -18.61 -18.70
CA LEU A 253 -10.80 -17.89 -17.52
C LEU A 253 -10.08 -18.85 -16.57
N ALA A 254 -10.67 -20.00 -16.26
CA ALA A 254 -10.05 -21.06 -15.47
C ALA A 254 -8.80 -21.62 -16.16
N HIS A 255 -8.79 -21.72 -17.49
CA HIS A 255 -7.62 -22.13 -18.27
C HIS A 255 -6.54 -21.06 -18.34
N ARG A 256 -6.90 -19.77 -18.33
CA ARG A 256 -5.96 -18.65 -18.23
C ARG A 256 -5.35 -18.57 -16.83
N GLN A 257 -6.16 -18.76 -15.79
CA GLN A 257 -5.70 -18.85 -14.40
C GLN A 257 -4.86 -20.10 -14.17
N SER A 258 -5.20 -21.25 -14.77
CA SER A 258 -4.39 -22.48 -14.69
C SER A 258 -3.09 -22.39 -15.51
N LYS A 259 -3.07 -21.65 -16.62
CA LYS A 259 -1.83 -21.33 -17.35
C LYS A 259 -0.96 -20.29 -16.62
N SER A 260 -1.54 -19.45 -15.76
CA SER A 260 -0.80 -18.62 -14.82
C SER A 260 -0.49 -19.34 -13.50
N ALA A 261 -0.78 -20.64 -13.37
CA ALA A 261 -0.52 -21.47 -12.19
C ALA A 261 0.97 -21.82 -12.00
N GLY A 262 1.83 -20.83 -12.19
CA GLY A 262 3.04 -20.68 -11.41
C GLY A 262 2.87 -19.72 -10.22
N GLY A 263 1.74 -19.01 -10.09
CA GLY A 263 1.45 -18.09 -8.98
C GLY A 263 0.47 -18.68 -7.94
N PRO A 264 0.53 -18.23 -6.68
CA PRO A 264 -0.35 -18.67 -5.60
C PRO A 264 -1.83 -18.46 -5.96
N SER A 265 -2.74 -19.23 -5.32
CA SER A 265 -4.18 -18.92 -5.35
C SER A 265 -4.34 -17.44 -5.10
N ALA A 266 -4.99 -16.69 -5.98
CA ALA A 266 -5.04 -15.25 -5.82
C ALA A 266 -5.75 -14.94 -4.48
N VAL A 267 -5.01 -14.35 -3.54
CA VAL A 267 -5.48 -13.95 -2.21
C VAL A 267 -5.69 -12.45 -2.24
N ALA A 268 -6.86 -12.02 -1.78
CA ALA A 268 -7.17 -10.62 -1.54
C ALA A 268 -6.96 -10.30 -0.05
N SER A 269 -6.67 -9.05 0.30
CA SER A 269 -6.64 -8.66 1.72
C SER A 269 -8.06 -8.47 2.28
N LEU A 270 -8.34 -9.05 3.45
CA LEU A 270 -9.45 -8.71 4.36
C LEU A 270 -9.15 -7.38 5.06
N MET A 271 -8.01 -7.35 5.74
CA MET A 271 -7.55 -6.24 6.53
C MET A 271 -6.03 -6.21 6.56
N GLU A 272 -5.50 -5.05 6.89
CA GLU A 272 -4.08 -4.83 7.15
C GLU A 272 -3.90 -4.06 8.45
N PHE A 273 -2.88 -4.38 9.21
CA PHE A 273 -2.48 -3.61 10.39
C PHE A 273 -0.97 -3.71 10.59
N CYS A 274 -0.41 -2.87 11.45
CA CYS A 274 1.03 -2.87 11.71
C CYS A 274 1.35 -3.34 13.13
N VAL A 275 2.38 -4.14 13.24
CA VAL A 275 3.07 -4.49 14.48
C VAL A 275 4.43 -3.79 14.46
N GLY A 276 4.75 -3.07 15.52
CA GLY A 276 6.06 -2.49 15.72
C GLY A 276 7.10 -3.58 15.83
N ASP A 277 8.34 -3.23 15.56
CA ASP A 277 9.48 -4.09 15.84
C ASP A 277 9.74 -4.35 17.34
N ASP A 278 9.05 -3.65 18.24
CA ASP A 278 8.95 -3.93 19.67
C ASP A 278 7.88 -4.99 19.98
N GLY A 279 7.18 -5.48 18.96
CA GLY A 279 6.12 -6.46 19.04
C GLY A 279 4.76 -5.87 19.38
N CYS A 280 4.62 -4.55 19.58
CA CYS A 280 3.36 -3.92 19.96
C CYS A 280 2.52 -3.54 18.73
N LEU A 281 1.19 -3.51 18.85
CA LEU A 281 0.34 -2.95 17.79
C LEU A 281 0.64 -1.47 17.58
N VAL A 282 0.71 -1.03 16.33
CA VAL A 282 0.92 0.39 15.99
C VAL A 282 -0.45 1.08 15.93
N PRO A 283 -0.70 2.12 16.73
CA PRO A 283 -1.95 2.88 16.68
C PRO A 283 -2.27 3.42 15.27
N ARG A 284 -3.57 3.49 14.95
CA ARG A 284 -4.11 3.98 13.67
C ARG A 284 -3.62 3.24 12.44
N SER A 285 -3.10 2.02 12.59
CA SER A 285 -2.58 1.23 11.47
C SER A 285 -3.59 0.27 10.85
N LEU A 286 -4.72 0.00 11.51
CA LEU A 286 -5.75 -0.89 10.98
C LEU A 286 -6.45 -0.27 9.75
N MET A 287 -6.43 -0.99 8.65
CA MET A 287 -7.17 -0.73 7.42
C MET A 287 -8.05 -1.93 7.09
N LEU A 288 -9.30 -1.71 6.68
CA LEU A 288 -10.21 -2.75 6.20
C LEU A 288 -10.40 -2.61 4.69
N SER A 289 -10.38 -3.73 3.98
CA SER A 289 -10.46 -3.75 2.53
C SER A 289 -11.87 -3.44 2.04
N GLN A 290 -12.02 -2.56 1.04
CA GLN A 290 -13.30 -2.42 0.33
C GLN A 290 -13.76 -3.75 -0.28
N TYR A 291 -12.83 -4.57 -0.76
CA TYR A 291 -13.15 -5.91 -1.26
C TYR A 291 -13.77 -6.78 -0.15
N ALA A 292 -13.31 -6.66 1.09
CA ALA A 292 -13.90 -7.39 2.21
C ALA A 292 -15.28 -6.88 2.61
N LYS A 293 -15.49 -5.55 2.59
CA LYS A 293 -16.83 -4.96 2.78
C LYS A 293 -17.80 -5.51 1.76
N ALA A 294 -17.38 -5.57 0.50
CA ALA A 294 -18.16 -6.23 -0.52
C ALA A 294 -18.42 -7.68 -0.11
N VAL A 295 -17.38 -8.53 0.02
CA VAL A 295 -17.50 -9.98 0.34
C VAL A 295 -18.47 -10.24 1.50
N SER A 296 -18.43 -9.40 2.55
CA SER A 296 -19.40 -9.42 3.65
C SER A 296 -20.83 -9.34 3.16
N CYS A 297 -21.17 -8.34 2.34
CA CYS A 297 -22.49 -8.21 1.77
C CYS A 297 -22.92 -9.45 0.95
N LEU A 298 -22.00 -10.08 0.20
CA LEU A 298 -22.32 -11.25 -0.63
C LEU A 298 -22.79 -12.42 0.23
N PHE A 299 -22.04 -12.71 1.30
CA PHE A 299 -22.30 -13.86 2.15
C PHE A 299 -23.39 -13.59 3.20
N ASN A 300 -23.46 -12.39 3.77
CA ASN A 300 -24.37 -12.07 4.88
C ASN A 300 -25.80 -11.70 4.43
N HIS A 301 -26.08 -11.64 3.12
CA HIS A 301 -27.41 -11.32 2.62
C HIS A 301 -28.32 -12.56 2.58
N GLU A 302 -29.37 -12.58 3.40
CA GLU A 302 -30.31 -13.71 3.47
C GLU A 302 -31.36 -13.73 2.35
N GLY A 303 -31.61 -12.60 1.68
CA GLY A 303 -32.70 -12.42 0.71
C GLY A 303 -32.41 -12.81 -0.74
N TRP A 304 -31.46 -13.71 -1.00
CA TRP A 304 -31.25 -14.23 -2.36
C TRP A 304 -32.44 -15.11 -2.80
N PRO A 305 -32.94 -15.02 -4.05
CA PRO A 305 -32.47 -14.21 -5.19
C PRO A 305 -33.19 -12.86 -5.39
N ASP A 306 -34.21 -12.53 -4.60
CA ASP A 306 -35.18 -11.44 -4.84
C ASP A 306 -34.63 -10.02 -4.58
N CYS A 307 -33.36 -9.75 -4.85
CA CYS A 307 -32.68 -8.53 -4.37
C CYS A 307 -32.41 -7.47 -5.46
N PRO A 308 -33.23 -6.39 -5.51
CA PRO A 308 -32.81 -5.13 -6.12
C PRO A 308 -32.64 -3.95 -5.15
N ALA A 309 -33.10 -4.02 -3.88
CA ALA A 309 -33.22 -2.82 -3.03
C ALA A 309 -32.76 -2.96 -1.56
N GLY A 310 -32.15 -4.09 -1.17
CA GLY A 310 -31.87 -4.42 0.24
C GLY A 310 -30.41 -4.44 0.67
N TRP A 311 -29.48 -4.03 -0.20
CA TRP A 311 -28.05 -4.00 0.16
C TRP A 311 -27.80 -2.91 1.21
N PRO A 312 -27.02 -3.19 2.27
CA PRO A 312 -26.69 -2.16 3.24
C PRO A 312 -25.99 -1.01 2.51
N HIS A 313 -26.43 0.22 2.78
CA HIS A 313 -25.74 1.40 2.31
C HIS A 313 -24.28 1.37 2.78
N ILE A 314 -23.34 1.89 1.98
CA ILE A 314 -21.90 1.83 2.31
C ILE A 314 -21.58 2.43 3.69
N GLU A 315 -22.36 3.43 4.12
CA GLU A 315 -22.32 4.04 5.46
C GLU A 315 -22.43 3.02 6.61
N VAL A 316 -23.16 1.91 6.44
CA VAL A 316 -23.26 0.84 7.46
C VAL A 316 -21.89 0.18 7.69
N PHE A 317 -21.09 0.06 6.63
CA PHE A 317 -19.73 -0.48 6.71
C PHE A 317 -18.75 0.55 7.27
N ASP A 318 -18.97 1.83 7.02
CA ASP A 318 -18.11 2.90 7.55
C ASP A 318 -18.28 3.06 9.07
N ASP A 319 -19.49 2.91 9.59
CA ASP A 319 -19.77 2.86 11.02
C ASP A 319 -19.08 1.66 11.69
N THR A 320 -19.16 0.49 11.06
CA THR A 320 -18.54 -0.74 11.57
C THR A 320 -17.02 -0.64 11.55
N GLU A 321 -16.46 -0.13 10.46
CA GLU A 321 -15.02 0.13 10.32
C GLU A 321 -14.53 1.15 11.35
N SER A 322 -15.27 2.24 11.57
CA SER A 322 -14.91 3.28 12.53
C SER A 322 -14.86 2.72 13.97
N LYS A 323 -15.81 1.85 14.33
CA LYS A 323 -15.82 1.15 15.62
C LYS A 323 -14.63 0.19 15.75
N LEU A 324 -14.37 -0.62 14.73
CA LEU A 324 -13.22 -1.54 14.70
C LEU A 324 -11.88 -0.80 14.82
N LYS A 325 -11.71 0.31 14.10
CA LYS A 325 -10.52 1.17 14.20
C LYS A 325 -10.35 1.74 15.61
N SER A 326 -11.44 2.19 16.23
CA SER A 326 -11.42 2.71 17.60
C SER A 326 -11.04 1.63 18.63
N GLU A 327 -11.63 0.43 18.50
CA GLU A 327 -11.31 -0.72 19.35
C GLU A 327 -9.84 -1.15 19.18
N PHE A 328 -9.34 -1.20 17.95
CA PHE A 328 -7.94 -1.48 17.64
C PHE A 328 -6.99 -0.44 18.24
N ASN A 329 -7.31 0.84 18.14
CA ASN A 329 -6.47 1.92 18.71
C ASN A 329 -6.39 1.82 20.23
N ARG A 330 -7.50 1.46 20.89
CA ARG A 330 -7.51 1.18 22.33
C ARG A 330 -6.62 -0.01 22.69
N LEU A 331 -6.66 -1.09 21.90
CA LEU A 331 -5.77 -2.26 22.07
C LEU A 331 -4.30 -1.88 21.84
N ALA A 332 -4.03 -0.98 20.89
CA ALA A 332 -2.69 -0.44 20.62
C ALA A 332 -2.21 0.59 21.66
N GLY A 333 -3.04 0.94 22.65
CA GLY A 333 -2.68 1.83 23.76
C GLY A 333 -2.80 3.33 23.46
N GLU A 334 -3.58 3.74 22.45
CA GLU A 334 -3.75 5.15 22.08
C GLU A 334 -4.55 5.97 23.10
N ASP A 335 -5.58 5.37 23.70
CA ASP A 335 -6.56 6.06 24.57
C ASP A 335 -6.13 6.18 26.04
N SER A 336 -4.87 5.88 26.37
CA SER A 336 -4.46 5.76 27.77
C SER A 336 -3.79 7.02 28.35
N GLY A 337 -3.78 8.19 27.72
CA GLY A 337 -3.12 9.38 28.30
C GLY A 337 -3.77 9.95 29.57
N ASP A 338 -3.01 10.25 30.62
CA ASP A 338 -3.44 11.17 31.69
C ASP A 338 -3.49 12.64 31.18
N GLU A 339 -4.00 13.60 31.98
CA GLU A 339 -4.02 15.04 31.62
C GLU A 339 -2.63 15.63 31.30
N ALA A 340 -1.55 14.90 31.63
CA ALA A 340 -0.16 15.24 31.33
C ALA A 340 0.41 14.50 30.09
N GLY A 341 -0.42 13.73 29.37
CA GLY A 341 -0.04 13.02 28.15
C GLY A 341 0.79 11.74 28.37
N ARG A 342 0.83 11.19 29.58
CA ARG A 342 1.52 9.92 29.89
C ARG A 342 0.57 8.74 29.70
N PRO A 343 0.96 7.69 28.94
CA PRO A 343 0.13 6.51 28.76
C PRO A 343 -0.02 5.73 30.09
N MET A 344 -1.23 5.72 30.61
CA MET A 344 -1.77 4.99 31.76
C MET A 344 -1.75 3.47 31.53
N TYR A 345 -1.70 3.03 30.27
CA TYR A 345 -1.52 1.63 29.86
C TYR A 345 -0.64 1.56 28.61
N LYS A 346 0.50 0.87 28.71
CA LYS A 346 1.36 0.54 27.57
C LYS A 346 0.93 -0.81 27.03
N ALA A 347 0.50 -0.87 25.76
CA ALA A 347 0.14 -2.13 25.13
C ALA A 347 1.32 -3.10 25.19
N GLY A 348 1.02 -4.36 25.52
CA GLY A 348 2.01 -5.45 25.50
C GLY A 348 2.33 -5.89 24.07
N PRO A 349 3.34 -6.76 23.91
CA PRO A 349 3.61 -7.38 22.61
C PRO A 349 2.44 -8.25 22.19
N VAL A 350 2.25 -8.42 20.89
CA VAL A 350 1.29 -9.37 20.35
C VAL A 350 1.98 -10.66 19.92
N GLY A 351 1.40 -11.79 20.35
CA GLY A 351 1.71 -13.11 19.87
C GLY A 351 0.74 -13.57 18.79
N ARG A 352 0.85 -14.85 18.41
CA ARG A 352 -0.02 -15.49 17.40
C ARG A 352 -1.48 -15.46 17.83
N TYR A 353 -1.73 -15.76 19.11
CA TYR A 353 -3.07 -15.79 19.67
C TYR A 353 -3.76 -14.42 19.62
N GLU A 354 -3.04 -13.35 19.95
CA GLU A 354 -3.58 -11.99 19.87
C GLU A 354 -3.90 -11.59 18.42
N ILE A 355 -3.09 -12.03 17.45
CA ILE A 355 -3.34 -11.82 16.02
C ILE A 355 -4.57 -12.61 15.56
N GLU A 356 -4.67 -13.89 15.91
CA GLU A 356 -5.83 -14.74 15.60
C GLU A 356 -7.12 -14.15 16.18
N SER A 357 -7.08 -13.75 17.46
CA SER A 357 -8.24 -13.14 18.12
C SER A 357 -8.67 -11.83 17.46
N LEU A 358 -7.71 -11.01 17.01
CA LEU A 358 -8.03 -9.79 16.24
C LEU A 358 -8.68 -10.12 14.89
N ILE A 359 -8.20 -11.16 14.19
CA ILE A 359 -8.76 -11.64 12.92
C ILE A 359 -10.20 -12.11 13.12
N GLU A 360 -10.44 -12.96 14.12
CA GLU A 360 -11.77 -13.47 14.45
C GLU A 360 -12.72 -12.34 14.82
N HIS A 361 -12.27 -11.38 15.64
CA HIS A 361 -13.08 -10.23 16.05
C HIS A 361 -13.49 -9.35 14.88
N VAL A 362 -12.56 -9.06 13.95
CA VAL A 362 -12.88 -8.29 12.73
C VAL A 362 -13.82 -9.08 11.82
N ALA A 363 -13.56 -10.38 11.62
CA ALA A 363 -14.39 -11.22 10.77
C ALA A 363 -15.84 -11.34 11.30
N ASP A 364 -16.03 -11.55 12.60
CA ASP A 364 -17.35 -11.58 13.25
C ASP A 364 -18.11 -10.26 13.06
N ARG A 365 -17.45 -9.13 13.34
CA ARG A 365 -18.04 -7.80 13.17
C ARG A 365 -18.40 -7.48 11.72
N MET A 366 -17.64 -8.02 10.77
CA MET A 366 -17.93 -7.91 9.34
C MET A 366 -18.92 -8.98 8.85
N GLY A 367 -19.41 -9.91 9.68
CA GLY A 367 -20.30 -10.99 9.22
C GLY A 367 -19.62 -11.96 8.24
N LEU A 368 -18.31 -12.14 8.40
CA LEU A 368 -17.46 -13.06 7.64
C LEU A 368 -16.94 -14.23 8.50
N ASP A 369 -17.50 -14.39 9.70
CA ASP A 369 -17.26 -15.57 10.52
C ASP A 369 -17.92 -16.82 9.91
N ASP A 370 -17.51 -18.00 10.37
CA ASP A 370 -17.95 -19.25 9.77
C ASP A 370 -19.46 -19.48 9.94
N ARG A 371 -20.09 -18.93 10.99
CA ARG A 371 -21.53 -19.05 11.17
C ARG A 371 -22.26 -18.23 10.11
N ALA A 372 -21.92 -16.96 9.92
CA ALA A 372 -22.57 -16.11 8.91
C ALA A 372 -22.34 -16.64 7.49
N VAL A 373 -21.09 -17.04 7.17
CA VAL A 373 -20.76 -17.60 5.86
C VAL A 373 -21.54 -18.90 5.61
N SER A 374 -21.58 -19.82 6.57
CA SER A 374 -22.24 -21.11 6.38
C SER A 374 -23.77 -21.04 6.30
N SER A 375 -24.39 -19.99 6.82
CA SER A 375 -25.82 -19.71 6.60
C SER A 375 -26.15 -19.17 5.21
N SER A 376 -25.14 -18.68 4.47
CA SER A 376 -25.35 -18.11 3.14
C SER A 376 -25.77 -19.19 2.11
N PRO A 377 -26.77 -18.92 1.24
CA PRO A 377 -27.10 -19.83 0.14
C PRO A 377 -25.98 -19.94 -0.91
N LEU A 378 -24.98 -19.04 -0.87
CA LEU A 378 -23.82 -19.04 -1.77
C LEU A 378 -22.68 -19.94 -1.27
N PHE A 379 -22.71 -20.35 0.00
CA PHE A 379 -21.69 -21.20 0.58
C PHE A 379 -21.81 -22.64 0.10
N ALA A 380 -20.67 -23.28 -0.20
CA ALA A 380 -20.60 -24.72 -0.34
C ALA A 380 -19.44 -25.27 0.49
N ARG A 381 -19.70 -26.37 1.22
CA ARG A 381 -18.69 -27.03 2.06
C ARG A 381 -17.42 -27.43 1.29
N ALA A 382 -17.55 -27.76 0.01
CA ALA A 382 -16.43 -28.12 -0.85
C ALA A 382 -15.52 -26.92 -1.19
N ASP A 383 -16.05 -25.69 -1.14
CA ASP A 383 -15.26 -24.49 -1.42
C ASP A 383 -14.41 -24.08 -0.21
N GLY A 384 -14.94 -24.27 1.01
CA GLY A 384 -14.32 -23.85 2.26
C GLY A 384 -14.70 -22.43 2.68
N SER A 385 -14.06 -21.91 3.72
CA SER A 385 -14.27 -20.53 4.19
C SER A 385 -13.60 -19.52 3.24
N PRO A 386 -14.20 -18.35 2.98
CA PRO A 386 -13.51 -17.29 2.26
C PRO A 386 -12.36 -16.71 3.09
N LEU A 387 -12.40 -16.79 4.43
CA LEU A 387 -11.34 -16.28 5.30
C LEU A 387 -10.17 -17.27 5.43
N ILE A 388 -8.97 -16.80 5.15
CA ILE A 388 -7.72 -17.53 5.38
C ILE A 388 -7.30 -17.31 6.83
N ARG A 389 -7.27 -18.38 7.63
CA ARG A 389 -6.95 -18.33 9.07
C ARG A 389 -5.59 -18.92 9.42
N ASP A 390 -5.07 -19.79 8.56
CA ASP A 390 -3.86 -20.55 8.87
C ASP A 390 -2.59 -19.72 8.77
N TYR A 391 -2.61 -18.61 8.03
CA TYR A 391 -1.44 -17.77 7.82
C TYR A 391 -1.83 -16.34 7.43
N VAL A 392 -0.88 -15.43 7.68
CA VAL A 392 -0.94 -14.02 7.28
C VAL A 392 0.27 -13.67 6.43
N ASN A 393 0.13 -12.68 5.55
CA ASN A 393 1.28 -12.10 4.89
C ASN A 393 1.92 -11.05 5.80
N CYS A 394 3.24 -10.99 5.84
CA CYS A 394 3.99 -10.02 6.63
C CYS A 394 5.12 -9.40 5.83
N HIS A 395 5.17 -8.07 5.77
CA HIS A 395 6.30 -7.36 5.18
C HIS A 395 6.79 -6.23 6.08
N LEU A 396 8.11 -6.02 6.03
CA LEU A 396 8.77 -4.94 6.76
C LEU A 396 8.66 -3.63 5.97
N GLU A 397 8.04 -2.63 6.58
CA GLU A 397 7.96 -1.27 6.06
C GLU A 397 9.17 -0.44 6.51
N ALA A 398 10.15 -0.33 5.62
CA ALA A 398 11.27 0.58 5.79
C ALA A 398 10.87 1.98 5.29
N SER A 399 10.58 2.90 6.23
CA SER A 399 10.25 4.33 6.05
C SER A 399 8.77 4.71 5.84
N SER A 400 8.39 5.86 6.41
CA SER A 400 7.07 6.49 6.27
C SER A 400 6.78 7.07 4.88
N GLU A 401 7.73 7.00 3.94
CA GLU A 401 7.59 7.56 2.59
C GLU A 401 7.00 6.55 1.59
N SER A 402 6.96 5.26 1.94
CA SER A 402 6.22 4.24 1.18
C SER A 402 4.89 3.91 1.87
N LEU A 403 4.04 4.92 2.05
CA LEU A 403 2.61 4.70 2.24
C LEU A 403 1.99 4.01 1.01
N ASN A 404 2.66 4.02 -0.15
CA ASN A 404 2.15 3.46 -1.41
C ASN A 404 2.29 1.92 -1.56
N GLY A 405 2.41 1.20 -0.46
CA GLY A 405 1.94 -0.19 -0.34
C GLY A 405 0.55 -0.27 0.28
N GLU A 406 -0.15 0.87 0.41
CA GLU A 406 -1.54 1.00 0.82
C GLU A 406 -2.38 -0.03 0.05
N MET A 407 -3.15 -0.80 0.80
CA MET A 407 -4.29 -1.55 0.28
C MET A 407 -5.09 -0.60 -0.63
N MET A 408 -4.93 -0.79 -1.95
CA MET A 408 -5.56 0.07 -2.94
C MET A 408 -7.01 -0.32 -3.03
N ASP A 409 -7.83 0.48 -2.38
CA ASP A 409 -9.26 0.50 -2.57
C ASP A 409 -9.61 0.88 -4.03
N SER A 410 -10.82 0.53 -4.47
CA SER A 410 -11.24 0.78 -5.85
C SER A 410 -11.43 2.28 -6.08
N PHE A 411 -10.57 2.86 -6.93
CA PHE A 411 -10.67 4.27 -7.36
C PHE A 411 -12.02 4.65 -7.98
N PHE A 412 -12.78 3.68 -8.46
CA PHE A 412 -14.03 3.90 -9.17
C PHE A 412 -15.25 3.63 -8.31
N LEU A 413 -15.11 3.18 -7.04
CA LEU A 413 -16.27 2.74 -6.26
C LEU A 413 -17.29 3.86 -6.06
N GLU A 414 -16.80 5.01 -5.59
CA GLU A 414 -17.61 6.22 -5.40
C GLU A 414 -18.28 6.65 -6.71
N ASP A 415 -17.52 6.65 -7.82
CA ASP A 415 -18.06 6.97 -9.14
C ASP A 415 -19.16 5.97 -9.55
N LEU A 416 -18.97 4.66 -9.33
CA LEU A 416 -19.95 3.63 -9.68
C LEU A 416 -21.21 3.72 -8.81
N GLU A 417 -21.09 4.12 -7.54
CA GLU A 417 -22.21 4.38 -6.64
C GLU A 417 -23.00 5.63 -7.07
N ASP A 418 -22.32 6.72 -7.39
CA ASP A 418 -22.94 7.94 -7.90
C ASP A 418 -23.69 7.68 -9.22
N LEU A 419 -23.09 6.87 -10.11
CA LEU A 419 -23.75 6.38 -11.32
C LEU A 419 -25.00 5.52 -11.01
N TYR A 420 -24.97 4.71 -9.95
CA TYR A 420 -26.09 3.86 -9.57
C TYR A 420 -27.25 4.65 -8.98
N GLN A 421 -26.98 5.56 -8.03
CA GLN A 421 -28.00 6.29 -7.26
C GLN A 421 -28.71 7.36 -8.08
N ASN A 422 -27.97 8.15 -8.85
CA ASN A 422 -28.52 9.32 -9.54
C ASN A 422 -29.07 9.01 -10.93
N GLY A 423 -28.75 7.85 -11.48
CA GLY A 423 -29.25 7.38 -12.76
C GLY A 423 -28.76 8.19 -13.98
N PRO A 424 -29.22 7.83 -15.19
CA PRO A 424 -28.64 8.34 -16.44
C PRO A 424 -28.87 9.83 -16.70
N GLU A 425 -29.83 10.47 -16.03
CA GLU A 425 -30.20 11.86 -16.30
C GLU A 425 -29.10 12.87 -15.94
N ILE A 426 -28.28 12.57 -14.94
CA ILE A 426 -27.16 13.41 -14.52
C ILE A 426 -25.92 13.23 -15.40
N PHE A 427 -25.87 12.18 -16.21
CA PHE A 427 -24.68 11.86 -17.00
C PHE A 427 -24.51 12.81 -18.17
N SER A 428 -23.25 13.19 -18.42
CA SER A 428 -22.88 13.83 -19.68
C SER A 428 -23.25 12.93 -20.87
N GLU A 429 -23.53 13.54 -22.03
CA GLU A 429 -23.90 12.80 -23.24
C GLU A 429 -22.91 11.66 -23.58
N PRO A 430 -21.57 11.85 -23.51
CA PRO A 430 -20.62 10.77 -23.74
C PRO A 430 -20.77 9.60 -22.76
N VAL A 431 -21.04 9.88 -21.47
CA VAL A 431 -21.20 8.85 -20.44
C VAL A 431 -22.51 8.09 -20.63
N ARG A 432 -23.62 8.79 -20.90
CA ARG A 432 -24.89 8.13 -21.26
C ARG A 432 -24.73 7.22 -22.45
N GLN A 433 -24.04 7.69 -23.47
CA GLN A 433 -23.78 6.93 -24.69
C GLN A 433 -22.88 5.72 -24.43
N TYR A 434 -21.80 5.89 -23.68
CA TYR A 434 -20.90 4.80 -23.29
C TYR A 434 -21.62 3.70 -22.49
N LEU A 435 -22.46 4.10 -21.55
CA LEU A 435 -23.23 3.19 -20.68
C LEU A 435 -24.54 2.69 -21.30
N SER A 436 -24.91 3.19 -22.49
CA SER A 436 -26.16 2.78 -23.15
C SER A 436 -26.06 1.33 -23.66
N ILE A 437 -27.11 0.55 -23.42
CA ILE A 437 -27.26 -0.82 -23.96
C ILE A 437 -27.36 -0.80 -25.50
N GLY A 438 -27.68 0.37 -26.08
CA GLY A 438 -27.71 0.60 -27.51
C GLY A 438 -26.31 0.64 -28.12
N HIS A 439 -25.71 -0.51 -28.35
CA HIS A 439 -24.49 -0.58 -29.14
C HIS A 439 -24.79 -0.11 -30.58
N PRO A 440 -24.02 0.82 -31.17
CA PRO A 440 -24.17 1.13 -32.59
C PRO A 440 -24.05 -0.17 -33.40
N ARG A 441 -24.76 -0.23 -34.55
CA ARG A 441 -24.77 -1.41 -35.44
C ARG A 441 -23.36 -1.99 -35.57
N ARG A 442 -23.16 -3.20 -35.05
CA ARG A 442 -21.89 -3.91 -35.14
C ARG A 442 -21.72 -4.43 -36.56
N PHE A 443 -20.79 -3.86 -37.31
CA PHE A 443 -20.43 -4.35 -38.63
C PHE A 443 -19.33 -5.40 -38.50
N ASN A 444 -19.62 -6.63 -38.94
CA ASN A 444 -18.61 -7.67 -39.02
C ASN A 444 -17.91 -7.58 -40.39
N LEU A 445 -16.64 -7.17 -40.40
CA LEU A 445 -15.84 -7.05 -41.62
C LEU A 445 -15.66 -8.40 -42.36
N GLN A 446 -15.79 -9.55 -41.69
CA GLN A 446 -15.79 -10.86 -42.37
C GLN A 446 -17.00 -11.05 -43.29
N LYS A 447 -18.09 -10.30 -43.06
CA LYS A 447 -19.30 -10.31 -43.88
C LYS A 447 -19.27 -9.26 -45.00
N ASP A 448 -18.17 -8.52 -45.14
CA ASP A 448 -17.91 -7.57 -46.22
C ASP A 448 -16.60 -7.94 -46.96
N PRO A 449 -16.58 -9.09 -47.67
CA PRO A 449 -15.36 -9.59 -48.32
C PRO A 449 -14.88 -8.69 -49.47
N GLU A 450 -15.76 -7.88 -50.05
CA GLU A 450 -15.43 -6.91 -51.10
C GLU A 450 -14.92 -5.57 -50.51
N GLY A 451 -15.07 -5.36 -49.20
CA GLY A 451 -14.51 -4.23 -48.47
C GLY A 451 -15.19 -2.89 -48.76
N HIS A 452 -16.40 -2.90 -49.30
CA HIS A 452 -17.13 -1.68 -49.68
C HIS A 452 -17.32 -0.74 -48.49
N LEU A 453 -17.63 -1.28 -47.31
CA LEU A 453 -17.85 -0.44 -46.11
C LEU A 453 -16.57 0.27 -45.70
N VAL A 454 -15.43 -0.42 -45.72
CA VAL A 454 -14.14 0.21 -45.39
C VAL A 454 -13.75 1.20 -46.49
N GLY A 455 -14.03 0.88 -47.75
CA GLY A 455 -13.83 1.76 -48.90
C GLY A 455 -14.58 3.09 -48.74
N ASP A 456 -15.89 3.03 -48.52
CA ASP A 456 -16.77 4.20 -48.35
C ASP A 456 -16.28 5.13 -47.23
N PHE A 457 -15.82 4.57 -46.10
CA PHE A 457 -15.32 5.36 -44.98
C PHE A 457 -13.86 5.82 -45.12
N THR A 458 -13.13 5.34 -46.12
CA THR A 458 -11.74 5.72 -46.41
C THR A 458 -11.56 6.45 -47.74
N GLU A 459 -12.66 6.87 -48.37
CA GLU A 459 -12.62 7.62 -49.61
C GLU A 459 -11.79 8.91 -49.48
N PRO A 460 -11.13 9.36 -50.57
CA PRO A 460 -10.32 10.58 -50.55
C PRO A 460 -11.06 11.84 -50.08
N ALA A 461 -12.38 11.92 -50.32
CA ALA A 461 -13.21 13.02 -49.86
C ALA A 461 -13.31 13.10 -48.32
N GLY A 462 -13.15 11.97 -47.63
CA GLY A 462 -13.17 11.87 -46.18
C GLY A 462 -11.82 12.12 -45.50
N MET A 463 -10.73 12.29 -46.25
CA MET A 463 -9.40 12.49 -45.66
C MET A 463 -9.33 13.76 -44.79
N PRO A 464 -8.61 13.72 -43.65
CA PRO A 464 -8.43 14.89 -42.79
C PRO A 464 -7.64 15.99 -43.50
N PHE A 465 -7.93 17.24 -43.15
CA PHE A 465 -7.18 18.39 -43.64
C PHE A 465 -5.84 18.57 -42.92
N GLY A 466 -5.77 18.13 -41.66
CA GLY A 466 -4.55 18.09 -40.87
C GLY A 466 -3.89 16.72 -40.92
N ARG A 467 -2.58 16.74 -41.15
CA ARG A 467 -1.70 15.58 -41.02
C ARG A 467 -0.52 15.98 -40.15
N TRP A 468 -0.08 15.08 -39.28
CA TRP A 468 1.11 15.31 -38.50
C TRP A 468 2.32 15.45 -39.44
N PRO A 469 3.26 16.37 -39.17
CA PRO A 469 4.48 16.49 -39.95
C PRO A 469 5.37 15.25 -39.73
N SER A 470 5.13 14.22 -40.54
CA SER A 470 5.87 12.96 -40.61
C SER A 470 6.44 12.76 -42.01
N ALA A 471 7.41 11.85 -42.13
CA ALA A 471 8.01 11.54 -43.43
C ALA A 471 6.92 11.11 -44.44
N SER A 472 7.13 11.46 -45.72
CA SER A 472 6.14 11.22 -46.77
C SER A 472 5.84 9.74 -47.01
N ASN A 473 6.71 8.83 -46.56
CA ASN A 473 6.53 7.38 -46.64
C ASN A 473 5.89 6.76 -45.39
N GLN A 474 5.57 7.54 -44.36
CA GLN A 474 4.91 7.07 -43.14
C GLN A 474 3.40 7.28 -43.26
N PHE A 475 2.72 6.33 -43.89
CA PHE A 475 1.26 6.35 -44.06
C PHE A 475 0.56 5.65 -42.91
N GLN A 476 -0.66 6.09 -42.61
CA GLN A 476 -1.56 5.34 -41.75
C GLN A 476 -1.99 4.07 -42.47
N SER A 477 -2.06 2.96 -41.75
CA SER A 477 -2.76 1.77 -42.23
C SER A 477 -4.23 2.07 -42.48
N THR A 478 -4.91 1.27 -43.31
CA THR A 478 -6.34 1.44 -43.61
C THR A 478 -7.19 1.52 -42.33
N GLY A 479 -6.93 0.68 -41.33
CA GLY A 479 -7.66 0.72 -40.05
C GLY A 479 -7.42 1.99 -39.25
N GLN A 480 -6.20 2.54 -39.29
CA GLN A 480 -5.90 3.83 -38.66
C GLN A 480 -6.55 4.99 -39.41
N GLN A 481 -6.52 4.98 -40.74
CA GLN A 481 -7.16 6.00 -41.57
C GLN A 481 -8.68 5.99 -41.38
N LEU A 482 -9.29 4.80 -41.34
CA LEU A 482 -10.70 4.62 -41.00
C LEU A 482 -11.02 5.26 -39.65
N ALA A 483 -10.24 4.96 -38.61
CA ALA A 483 -10.44 5.53 -37.29
C ALA A 483 -10.30 7.07 -37.29
N ILE A 484 -9.30 7.62 -37.98
CA ILE A 484 -9.11 9.08 -38.10
C ILE A 484 -10.30 9.74 -38.80
N ASN A 485 -10.76 9.18 -39.92
CA ASN A 485 -11.91 9.69 -40.66
C ASN A 485 -13.19 9.68 -39.81
N GLN A 486 -13.43 8.59 -39.07
CA GLN A 486 -14.59 8.48 -38.18
C GLN A 486 -14.52 9.46 -37.00
N ILE A 487 -13.33 9.66 -36.41
CA ILE A 487 -13.14 10.66 -35.35
C ILE A 487 -13.40 12.07 -35.88
N ARG A 488 -12.90 12.40 -37.09
CA ARG A 488 -13.18 13.69 -37.73
C ARG A 488 -14.68 13.89 -37.98
N ALA A 489 -15.36 12.89 -38.54
CA ALA A 489 -16.79 12.94 -38.79
C ALA A 489 -17.57 13.23 -37.49
N ALA A 490 -17.23 12.54 -36.39
CA ALA A 490 -17.81 12.78 -35.08
C ALA A 490 -17.57 14.22 -34.56
N LEU A 491 -16.38 14.79 -34.76
CA LEU A 491 -16.04 16.17 -34.38
C LEU A 491 -16.77 17.25 -35.19
N GLU A 492 -17.19 16.91 -36.41
CA GLU A 492 -17.98 17.79 -37.29
C GLU A 492 -19.49 17.67 -37.04
N GLY A 493 -19.91 16.81 -36.11
CA GLY A 493 -21.32 16.56 -35.80
C GLY A 493 -22.00 15.59 -36.78
N TYR A 494 -21.22 14.90 -37.63
CA TYR A 494 -21.71 13.83 -38.48
C TYR A 494 -21.70 12.51 -37.69
N GLY A 495 -22.90 12.01 -37.37
CA GLY A 495 -23.10 10.78 -36.61
C GLY A 495 -23.72 11.02 -35.24
N SER A 496 -24.22 9.95 -34.62
CA SER A 496 -24.94 9.99 -33.35
C SER A 496 -24.05 9.88 -32.11
N SER A 497 -22.71 9.88 -32.26
CA SER A 497 -21.79 9.66 -31.13
C SER A 497 -20.70 10.71 -30.96
N SER A 498 -20.61 11.23 -29.74
CA SER A 498 -19.51 12.10 -29.29
C SER A 498 -18.31 11.30 -28.74
N LEU A 499 -18.44 9.97 -28.62
CA LEU A 499 -17.43 9.06 -28.09
C LEU A 499 -17.12 7.93 -29.09
N LEU A 500 -15.84 7.68 -29.36
CA LEU A 500 -15.42 6.62 -30.27
C LEU A 500 -14.27 5.81 -29.66
N GLY A 501 -14.50 4.52 -29.45
CA GLY A 501 -13.48 3.58 -29.00
C GLY A 501 -12.68 3.03 -30.19
N VAL A 502 -11.35 3.13 -30.13
CA VAL A 502 -10.45 2.50 -31.11
C VAL A 502 -9.60 1.47 -30.41
N ASN A 503 -9.80 0.19 -30.75
CA ASN A 503 -8.93 -0.87 -30.27
C ASN A 503 -7.71 -1.02 -31.20
N GLY A 504 -6.52 -1.04 -30.63
CA GLY A 504 -5.29 -1.37 -31.35
C GLY A 504 -4.46 -2.35 -30.54
N PRO A 505 -4.16 -3.56 -31.04
CA PRO A 505 -3.20 -4.47 -30.42
C PRO A 505 -1.82 -3.81 -30.16
N PRO A 506 -0.96 -4.39 -29.31
CA PRO A 506 0.41 -3.91 -29.15
C PRO A 506 1.15 -3.83 -30.50
N GLY A 507 1.89 -2.74 -30.73
CA GLY A 507 2.65 -2.54 -31.97
C GLY A 507 1.88 -1.98 -33.18
N THR A 508 0.56 -1.79 -33.11
CA THR A 508 -0.25 -1.28 -34.26
C THR A 508 -0.26 0.24 -34.42
N GLY A 509 0.74 0.94 -33.89
CA GLY A 509 0.92 2.37 -34.11
C GLY A 509 -0.17 3.29 -33.54
N LYS A 510 -0.78 2.96 -32.39
CA LYS A 510 -1.78 3.81 -31.71
C LYS A 510 -1.31 5.25 -31.51
N THR A 511 -0.06 5.45 -31.12
CA THR A 511 0.54 6.78 -30.97
C THR A 511 0.65 7.52 -32.31
N THR A 512 0.87 6.79 -33.40
CA THR A 512 0.93 7.34 -34.75
C THR A 512 -0.44 7.79 -35.24
N LEU A 513 -1.51 7.04 -34.92
CA LEU A 513 -2.89 7.45 -35.15
C LEU A 513 -3.22 8.74 -34.39
N LEU A 514 -2.89 8.80 -33.10
CA LEU A 514 -3.20 9.97 -32.26
C LEU A 514 -2.54 11.26 -32.76
N LYS A 515 -1.34 11.17 -33.35
CA LYS A 515 -0.65 12.32 -33.95
C LYS A 515 -1.48 12.97 -35.06
N ASP A 516 -2.05 12.17 -35.97
CA ASP A 516 -2.87 12.70 -37.06
C ASP A 516 -4.21 13.24 -36.55
N VAL A 517 -4.81 12.60 -35.54
CA VAL A 517 -6.01 13.14 -34.87
C VAL A 517 -5.74 14.52 -34.26
N VAL A 518 -4.60 14.70 -33.57
CA VAL A 518 -4.21 16.00 -32.99
C VAL A 518 -3.97 17.03 -34.09
N ALA A 519 -3.29 16.66 -35.17
CA ALA A 519 -3.06 17.56 -36.30
C ALA A 519 -4.37 18.02 -36.95
N GLU A 520 -5.32 17.10 -37.16
CA GLU A 520 -6.66 17.43 -37.67
C GLU A 520 -7.39 18.39 -36.71
N ILE A 521 -7.39 18.14 -35.41
CA ILE A 521 -8.04 19.02 -34.43
C ILE A 521 -7.44 20.44 -34.48
N ILE A 522 -6.12 20.56 -34.58
CA ILE A 522 -5.43 21.86 -34.68
C ILE A 522 -5.84 22.58 -35.96
N VAL A 523 -5.82 21.88 -37.11
CA VAL A 523 -6.18 22.47 -38.41
C VAL A 523 -7.66 22.85 -38.45
N ALA A 524 -8.56 22.00 -37.94
CA ALA A 524 -9.98 22.28 -37.86
C ALA A 524 -10.27 23.53 -37.00
N ARG A 525 -9.59 23.66 -35.85
CA ARG A 525 -9.67 24.88 -35.02
C ARG A 525 -9.14 26.10 -35.77
N ALA A 526 -7.96 25.99 -36.40
CA ALA A 526 -7.37 27.09 -37.16
C ALA A 526 -8.27 27.56 -38.31
N ARG A 527 -8.92 26.64 -39.03
CA ARG A 527 -9.88 26.95 -40.08
C ARG A 527 -11.12 27.68 -39.56
N ARG A 528 -11.65 27.26 -38.41
CA ARG A 528 -12.75 27.98 -37.75
C ARG A 528 -12.32 29.39 -37.35
N LEU A 529 -11.11 29.55 -36.80
CA LEU A 529 -10.55 30.85 -36.44
C LEU A 529 -10.32 31.75 -37.66
N ALA A 530 -9.86 31.19 -38.77
CA ALA A 530 -9.66 31.90 -40.03
C ALA A 530 -10.97 32.36 -40.69
N GLY A 531 -12.12 31.81 -40.27
CA GLY A 531 -13.45 32.22 -40.74
C GLY A 531 -13.94 33.55 -40.15
N PHE A 532 -13.31 34.04 -39.08
CA PHE A 532 -13.66 35.34 -38.49
C PHE A 532 -13.02 36.49 -39.27
N SER A 533 -13.79 37.56 -39.50
CA SER A 533 -13.29 38.75 -40.18
C SER A 533 -12.32 39.55 -39.32
N ARG A 534 -12.52 39.56 -38.00
CA ARG A 534 -11.62 40.18 -37.03
C ARG A 534 -11.30 39.23 -35.87
N PRO A 535 -10.08 39.23 -35.33
CA PRO A 535 -9.73 38.37 -34.19
C PRO A 535 -10.63 38.58 -32.97
N GLN A 536 -11.16 39.79 -32.76
CA GLN A 536 -12.04 40.06 -31.62
C GLN A 536 -13.40 39.35 -31.74
N ASP A 537 -13.82 38.97 -32.95
CA ASP A 537 -15.12 38.35 -33.21
C ASP A 537 -15.25 36.96 -32.54
N ILE A 538 -14.11 36.34 -32.24
CA ILE A 538 -13.99 35.10 -31.47
C ILE A 538 -14.62 35.23 -30.08
N PHE A 539 -14.52 36.43 -29.47
CA PHE A 539 -14.98 36.69 -28.09
C PHE A 539 -16.40 37.26 -28.02
N THR A 540 -16.97 37.71 -29.14
CA THR A 540 -18.33 38.30 -29.20
C THR A 540 -19.43 37.29 -29.50
N SER A 541 -19.08 36.07 -29.89
CA SER A 541 -20.04 35.00 -30.19
C SER A 541 -20.64 34.43 -28.89
N ARG A 542 -21.60 35.15 -28.30
CA ARG A 542 -22.55 34.60 -27.33
C ARG A 542 -23.21 33.37 -27.96
N ARG A 543 -23.11 32.21 -27.29
CA ARG A 543 -23.96 31.01 -27.44
C ARG A 543 -24.62 30.90 -28.84
N LEU A 544 -23.88 30.38 -29.82
CA LEU A 544 -24.57 29.61 -30.85
C LEU A 544 -25.21 28.42 -30.12
N ALA A 545 -26.53 28.46 -30.10
CA ALA A 545 -27.39 27.52 -29.41
C ALA A 545 -26.92 26.08 -29.66
N ARG A 546 -27.03 25.25 -28.62
CA ARG A 546 -27.47 23.87 -28.80
C ARG A 546 -28.74 23.97 -29.65
N ALA A 547 -28.59 23.84 -30.96
CA ALA A 547 -29.72 23.65 -31.85
C ALA A 547 -30.25 22.26 -31.51
N THR A 548 -31.39 22.26 -30.83
CA THR A 548 -32.37 21.18 -30.88
C THR A 548 -32.57 20.73 -32.32
N SER A 549 -32.15 19.51 -32.62
CA SER A 549 -32.82 18.60 -33.55
C SER A 549 -32.46 17.18 -33.17
#